data_AF-A0A929FG55-F1
#
_entry.id   AF-A0A929FG55-F1
#
_cell.length_a   1.000
_cell.length_b   1.000
_cell.length_c   1.000
_cell.angle_alpha   90.00
_cell.angle_beta   90.00
_cell.angle_gamma   90.00
#
_symmetry.space_group_name_H-M   'P 1'
#
loop_
_entity.id
_entity.type
_entity.pdbx_description
1 polymer ?
#
loop_
_entity_poly.entity_id
_entity_poly.type
_entity_poly.pdbx_seq_one_letter_code
_entity_poly.pdbx_strand_id
1 'polypeptide(L)'
;MTSAQSTKAKTSDIIKRLFMIGCLGAFAGSFLAGLIPLYLNQSQPEAVETTSDGLGTEAHVELRQRERGYEIVLEREPDNQIALEGLAKTRLDLGDPNGAIAPLEMLVAVYPDRADYQEQLATAKQQAANETTQP
;
A
#
# COMPACT_ATOMS: atom_id res chain seq x y z
N MET A 1 -34.57 -50.94 49.38
CA MET A 1 -34.11 -51.55 48.11
C MET A 1 -35.05 -50.98 47.05
N THR A 2 -34.69 -50.14 46.09
CA THR A 2 -33.51 -50.15 45.21
C THR A 2 -33.44 -48.76 44.57
N SER A 3 -32.28 -48.09 44.65
CA SER A 3 -31.98 -46.88 43.88
C SER A 3 -31.37 -47.33 42.55
N ALA A 4 -31.92 -46.92 41.42
CA ALA A 4 -31.30 -47.10 40.12
C ALA A 4 -31.32 -45.77 39.38
N GLN A 5 -30.12 -45.22 39.30
CA GLN A 5 -29.77 -43.90 38.83
C GLN A 5 -29.99 -43.76 37.31
N SER A 6 -30.37 -42.53 36.95
CA SER A 6 -30.37 -41.95 35.62
C SER A 6 -29.01 -42.12 34.91
N THR A 7 -29.01 -42.68 33.71
CA THR A 7 -27.83 -42.77 32.83
C THR A 7 -28.15 -42.20 31.44
N LYS A 8 -28.19 -40.86 31.33
CA LYS A 8 -28.03 -40.19 30.02
C LYS A 8 -27.19 -38.93 30.17
N ALA A 9 -25.88 -39.12 30.32
CA ALA A 9 -24.89 -38.08 30.06
C ALA A 9 -23.52 -38.75 29.83
N LYS A 10 -23.29 -39.30 28.64
CA LYS A 10 -21.96 -39.82 28.24
C LYS A 10 -21.63 -39.58 26.77
N THR A 11 -22.26 -38.58 26.16
CA THR A 11 -21.98 -38.17 24.77
C THR A 11 -21.36 -36.78 24.70
N SER A 12 -21.56 -35.93 25.71
CA SER A 12 -21.03 -34.57 25.74
C SER A 12 -19.52 -34.48 25.94
N ASP A 13 -18.90 -35.49 26.56
CA ASP A 13 -17.47 -35.44 26.88
C ASP A 13 -16.58 -35.95 25.74
N ILE A 14 -17.12 -36.81 24.88
CA ILE A 14 -16.45 -37.25 23.64
C ILE A 14 -16.48 -36.11 22.63
N ILE A 15 -17.62 -35.41 22.51
CA ILE A 15 -17.76 -34.24 21.64
C ILE A 15 -16.87 -33.09 22.12
N LYS A 16 -16.75 -32.85 23.43
CA LYS A 16 -15.83 -31.84 23.99
C LYS A 16 -14.35 -32.19 23.80
N ARG A 17 -13.96 -33.48 23.81
CA ARG A 17 -12.58 -33.92 23.50
C ARG A 17 -12.23 -33.80 22.01
N LEU A 18 -13.20 -34.08 21.12
CA LEU A 18 -13.06 -33.80 19.68
C LEU A 18 -12.93 -32.30 19.40
N PHE A 19 -13.67 -31.46 20.13
CA PHE A 19 -13.58 -30.00 19.99
C PHE A 19 -12.26 -29.40 20.53
N MET A 20 -11.59 -30.07 21.49
CA MET A 20 -10.32 -29.61 22.08
C MET A 20 -9.09 -29.95 21.24
N ILE A 21 -9.09 -31.05 20.48
CA ILE A 21 -7.97 -31.43 19.60
C ILE A 21 -8.02 -30.69 18.25
N GLY A 22 -9.20 -30.20 17.85
CA GLY A 22 -9.37 -29.37 16.65
C GLY A 22 -8.76 -27.96 16.72
N CYS A 23 -8.35 -27.48 17.90
CA CYS A 23 -7.84 -26.12 18.08
C CYS A 23 -6.31 -25.97 17.96
N LEU A 24 -5.54 -27.05 17.77
CA LEU A 24 -4.08 -26.99 17.69
C LEU A 24 -3.51 -27.17 16.26
N GLY A 25 -4.36 -27.22 15.24
CA GLY A 25 -3.97 -27.49 13.85
C GLY A 25 -4.70 -26.66 12.79
N ALA A 26 -5.09 -25.41 13.10
CA ALA A 26 -5.84 -24.55 12.18
C ALA A 26 -5.26 -23.13 12.05
N PHE A 27 -3.93 -23.01 11.98
CA PHE A 27 -3.22 -21.84 11.45
C PHE A 27 -2.47 -22.17 10.14
N ALA A 28 -2.90 -23.20 9.41
CA ALA A 28 -2.28 -23.60 8.14
C ALA A 28 -3.33 -24.05 7.10
N GLY A 29 -4.49 -23.38 7.07
CA GLY A 29 -5.63 -23.77 6.22
C GLY A 29 -6.10 -22.71 5.22
N SER A 30 -5.39 -21.59 5.05
CA SER A 30 -5.84 -20.49 4.17
C SER A 30 -4.85 -20.13 3.07
N PHE A 31 -4.06 -21.10 2.60
CA PHE A 31 -3.11 -20.88 1.50
C PHE A 31 -3.41 -21.68 0.21
N LEU A 32 -4.48 -22.48 0.13
CA LEU A 32 -4.70 -23.36 -1.04
C LEU A 32 -6.07 -23.26 -1.74
N ALA A 33 -6.93 -22.29 -1.41
CA ALA A 33 -8.24 -22.15 -2.07
C ALA A 33 -8.30 -21.02 -3.14
N GLY A 34 -7.16 -20.45 -3.54
CA GLY A 34 -7.08 -19.44 -4.61
C GLY A 34 -6.69 -19.99 -5.99
N LEU A 35 -6.27 -21.25 -6.08
CA LEU A 35 -5.88 -21.90 -7.33
C LEU A 35 -7.01 -22.79 -7.85
N ILE A 36 -8.13 -22.18 -8.22
CA ILE A 36 -9.04 -22.79 -9.20
C ILE A 36 -8.39 -22.59 -10.58
N PRO A 37 -8.22 -23.67 -11.37
CA PRO A 37 -7.08 -23.83 -12.25
C PRO A 37 -7.22 -23.16 -13.62
N LEU A 38 -6.16 -22.47 -14.03
CA LEU A 38 -5.83 -22.20 -15.43
C LEU A 38 -5.35 -23.51 -16.08
N TYR A 39 -6.27 -24.39 -16.46
CA TYR A 39 -6.00 -25.50 -17.37
C TYR A 39 -7.04 -25.53 -18.49
N LEU A 40 -7.01 -24.45 -19.29
CA LEU A 40 -7.03 -24.56 -20.74
C LEU A 40 -5.62 -24.36 -21.33
N ASN A 41 -4.56 -24.22 -20.53
CA ASN A 41 -3.21 -23.98 -21.07
C ASN A 41 -2.06 -24.49 -20.19
N GLN A 42 -1.99 -25.82 -20.05
CA GLN A 42 -0.80 -26.66 -20.27
C GLN A 42 0.61 -26.17 -19.83
N SER A 43 1.14 -26.86 -18.80
CA SER A 43 2.56 -27.12 -18.45
C SER A 43 3.22 -26.31 -17.30
N GLN A 44 3.40 -26.98 -16.15
CA GLN A 44 4.23 -26.70 -14.95
C GLN A 44 5.75 -26.50 -15.26
N PRO A 45 6.67 -26.28 -14.26
CA PRO A 45 6.70 -25.38 -13.08
C PRO A 45 8.12 -24.72 -12.87
N GLU A 46 8.27 -23.50 -12.34
CA GLU A 46 9.52 -23.11 -11.62
C GLU A 46 9.26 -22.08 -10.51
N ALA A 47 10.11 -22.16 -9.49
CA ALA A 47 9.99 -21.54 -8.18
C ALA A 47 9.85 -20.01 -8.21
N VAL A 48 8.85 -19.49 -7.50
CA VAL A 48 8.76 -18.04 -7.23
C VAL A 48 9.34 -17.81 -5.84
N GLU A 49 10.59 -17.40 -5.80
CA GLU A 49 11.16 -16.65 -4.69
C GLU A 49 10.20 -15.49 -4.38
N THR A 50 9.64 -15.47 -3.16
CA THR A 50 8.80 -14.35 -2.73
C THR A 50 9.74 -13.17 -2.47
N THR A 51 10.01 -12.43 -3.54
CA THR A 51 10.75 -11.18 -3.55
C THR A 51 10.05 -10.19 -2.62
N SER A 52 10.84 -9.46 -1.84
CA SER A 52 10.46 -8.39 -0.92
C SER A 52 9.85 -7.14 -1.62
N ASP A 53 9.14 -7.31 -2.74
CA ASP A 53 8.85 -6.25 -3.73
C ASP A 53 7.37 -5.78 -3.75
N GLY A 54 6.51 -6.40 -2.93
CA GLY A 54 5.09 -6.04 -2.85
C GLY A 54 4.82 -4.69 -2.17
N LEU A 55 5.67 -4.28 -1.21
CA LEU A 55 5.45 -3.08 -0.39
C LEU A 55 5.77 -1.77 -1.14
N GLY A 56 6.75 -1.78 -2.05
CA GLY A 56 7.12 -0.59 -2.83
C GLY A 56 6.09 -0.25 -3.91
N THR A 57 5.48 -1.28 -4.50
CA THR A 57 4.50 -1.11 -5.59
C THR A 57 3.19 -0.52 -5.09
N GLU A 58 2.67 -0.97 -3.94
CA GLU A 58 1.42 -0.43 -3.36
C GLU A 58 1.58 1.03 -2.93
N ALA A 59 2.69 1.37 -2.26
CA ALA A 59 2.97 2.75 -1.85
C ALA A 59 3.10 3.70 -3.07
N HIS A 60 3.78 3.24 -4.13
CA HIS A 60 3.92 4.03 -5.36
C HIS A 60 2.57 4.23 -6.08
N VAL A 61 1.68 3.22 -6.05
CA VAL A 61 0.31 3.35 -6.58
C VAL A 61 -0.49 4.37 -5.77
N GLU A 62 -0.37 4.39 -4.44
CA GLU A 62 -1.03 5.37 -3.59
C GLU A 62 -0.55 6.80 -3.89
N LEU A 63 0.76 7.01 -4.01
CA LEU A 63 1.33 8.33 -4.35
C LEU A 63 0.81 8.84 -5.71
N ARG A 64 0.75 7.98 -6.74
CA ARG A 64 0.14 8.31 -8.04
C ARG A 64 -1.34 8.68 -7.96
N GLN A 65 -2.08 8.09 -7.03
CA GLN A 65 -3.48 8.46 -6.80
C GLN A 65 -3.58 9.84 -6.13
N ARG A 66 -2.73 10.11 -5.14
CA ARG A 66 -2.65 11.42 -4.48
C ARG A 66 -2.26 12.52 -5.46
N GLU A 67 -1.27 12.27 -6.31
CA GLU A 67 -0.85 13.17 -7.40
C GLU A 67 -2.06 13.63 -8.23
N ARG A 68 -2.82 12.66 -8.79
CA ARG A 68 -4.02 12.95 -9.57
C ARG A 68 -5.11 13.67 -8.76
N GLY A 69 -5.25 13.33 -7.49
CA GLY A 69 -6.19 14.01 -6.59
C GLY A 69 -5.89 15.49 -6.47
N TYR A 70 -4.61 15.85 -6.30
CA TYR A 70 -4.19 17.25 -6.24
C TYR A 70 -4.31 17.94 -7.60
N GLU A 71 -3.99 17.27 -8.71
CA GLU A 71 -4.19 17.83 -10.06
C GLU A 71 -5.65 18.23 -10.30
N ILE A 72 -6.61 17.38 -9.93
CA ILE A 72 -8.05 17.66 -10.06
C ILE A 72 -8.46 18.88 -9.21
N VAL A 73 -7.87 19.06 -8.03
CA VAL A 73 -8.13 20.26 -7.21
C VAL A 73 -7.57 21.50 -7.91
N LEU A 74 -6.35 21.43 -8.46
CA LEU A 74 -5.70 22.55 -9.14
C LEU A 74 -6.37 22.94 -10.46
N GLU A 75 -7.03 22.00 -11.14
CA GLU A 75 -7.88 22.32 -12.30
C GLU A 75 -9.01 23.30 -11.94
N ARG A 76 -9.49 23.25 -10.70
CA ARG A 76 -10.59 24.09 -10.21
C ARG A 76 -10.09 25.30 -9.44
N GLU A 77 -9.02 25.11 -8.68
CA GLU A 77 -8.42 26.10 -7.78
C GLU A 77 -6.90 26.14 -8.02
N PRO A 78 -6.44 26.80 -9.09
CA PRO A 78 -5.04 26.77 -9.52
C PRO A 78 -4.06 27.32 -8.47
N ASP A 79 -4.53 28.24 -7.62
CA ASP A 79 -3.74 28.88 -6.58
C ASP A 79 -3.95 28.22 -5.19
N ASN A 80 -4.59 27.05 -5.13
CA ASN A 80 -4.80 26.34 -3.87
C ASN A 80 -3.47 25.85 -3.30
N GLN A 81 -3.00 26.54 -2.26
CA GLN A 81 -1.74 26.26 -1.58
C GLN A 81 -1.61 24.79 -1.16
N ILE A 82 -2.67 24.19 -0.59
CA ILE A 82 -2.63 22.81 -0.10
C ILE A 82 -2.43 21.83 -1.26
N ALA A 83 -3.10 22.08 -2.39
CA ALA A 83 -2.96 21.22 -3.56
C ALA A 83 -1.60 21.40 -4.24
N LEU A 84 -1.07 22.63 -4.30
CA LEU A 84 0.28 22.90 -4.82
C LEU A 84 1.36 22.23 -3.96
N GLU A 85 1.28 22.36 -2.63
CA GLU A 85 2.20 21.71 -1.68
C GLU A 85 2.10 20.19 -1.78
N GLY A 86 0.87 19.68 -1.78
CA GLY A 86 0.59 18.25 -1.89
C GLY A 86 1.13 17.67 -3.18
N LEU A 87 0.92 18.35 -4.31
CA LEU A 87 1.42 17.92 -5.61
C LEU A 87 2.95 17.95 -5.67
N ALA A 88 3.58 19.05 -5.25
CA ALA A 88 5.03 19.19 -5.19
C ALA A 88 5.67 18.05 -4.39
N LYS A 89 5.19 17.84 -3.16
CA LYS A 89 5.72 16.81 -2.27
C LYS A 89 5.50 15.41 -2.84
N THR A 90 4.31 15.13 -3.36
CA THR A 90 3.99 13.81 -3.91
C THR A 90 4.90 13.48 -5.10
N ARG A 91 5.19 14.45 -5.97
CA ARG A 91 6.11 14.27 -7.10
C ARG A 91 7.55 14.06 -6.65
N LEU A 92 8.00 14.77 -5.62
CA LEU A 92 9.32 14.49 -5.00
C LEU A 92 9.37 13.08 -4.40
N ASP A 93 8.33 12.64 -3.70
CA ASP A 93 8.24 11.29 -3.13
C ASP A 93 8.20 10.19 -4.22
N LEU A 94 7.67 10.51 -5.41
CA LEU A 94 7.67 9.66 -6.60
C LEU A 94 9.01 9.66 -7.35
N GLY A 95 9.98 10.47 -6.93
CA GLY A 95 11.24 10.65 -7.65
C GLY A 95 11.08 11.40 -8.97
N ASP A 96 10.12 12.32 -9.04
CA ASP A 96 9.92 13.25 -10.16
C ASP A 96 10.22 14.70 -9.72
N PRO A 97 11.50 15.05 -9.52
CA PRO A 97 11.88 16.41 -9.15
C PRO A 97 11.57 17.42 -10.25
N ASN A 98 11.61 17.01 -11.52
CA ASN A 98 11.24 17.86 -12.66
C ASN A 98 9.77 18.30 -12.59
N GLY A 99 8.86 17.36 -12.35
CA GLY A 99 7.44 17.64 -12.20
C GLY A 99 7.09 18.45 -10.93
N ALA A 100 7.93 18.41 -9.90
CA ALA A 100 7.72 19.19 -8.67
C ALA A 100 8.07 20.68 -8.81
N ILE A 101 8.89 21.07 -9.79
CA ILE A 101 9.38 22.45 -9.94
C ILE A 101 8.22 23.43 -10.16
N ALA A 102 7.31 23.16 -11.11
CA ALA A 102 6.27 24.12 -11.45
C ALA A 102 5.31 24.45 -10.28
N PRO A 103 4.80 23.47 -9.51
CA PRO A 103 4.05 23.74 -8.29
C PRO A 103 4.83 24.55 -7.24
N LEU A 104 6.13 24.26 -7.06
CA LEU A 104 7.00 24.98 -6.13
C LEU A 104 7.28 26.42 -6.58
N GLU A 105 7.43 26.67 -7.88
CA GLU A 105 7.58 28.03 -8.42
C GLU A 105 6.33 28.87 -8.16
N MET A 106 5.13 28.29 -8.31
CA MET A 106 3.88 28.96 -7.96
C MET A 106 3.81 29.26 -6.46
N LEU A 107 4.19 28.31 -5.60
CA LEU A 107 4.24 28.53 -4.14
C LEU A 107 5.20 29.65 -3.75
N VAL A 108 6.40 29.70 -4.34
CA VAL A 108 7.38 30.76 -4.07
C VAL A 108 6.89 32.12 -4.59
N ALA A 109 6.21 32.14 -5.74
CA ALA A 109 5.66 33.38 -6.31
C ALA A 109 4.55 33.98 -5.44
N VAL A 110 3.68 33.14 -4.88
CA VAL A 110 2.55 33.58 -4.03
C VAL A 110 3.00 33.84 -2.59
N TYR A 111 3.96 33.06 -2.07
CA TYR A 111 4.45 33.14 -0.70
C TYR A 111 5.98 33.36 -0.66
N PRO A 112 6.47 34.53 -1.10
CA PRO A 112 7.92 34.77 -1.22
C PRO A 112 8.65 34.76 0.13
N ASP A 113 7.96 35.05 1.23
CA ASP A 113 8.54 35.07 2.59
C ASP A 113 8.74 33.66 3.19
N ARG A 114 8.20 32.63 2.54
CA ARG A 114 8.30 31.23 2.99
C ARG A 114 9.60 30.61 2.47
N ALA A 115 10.63 30.66 3.31
CA ALA A 115 11.95 30.11 3.01
C ALA A 115 11.91 28.60 2.71
N ASP A 116 10.97 27.86 3.29
CA ASP A 116 10.80 26.42 3.07
C ASP A 116 10.43 26.08 1.62
N TYR A 117 9.62 26.91 0.94
CA TYR A 117 9.33 26.70 -0.48
C TYR A 117 10.53 27.02 -1.37
N GLN A 118 11.30 28.05 -1.01
CA GLN A 118 12.52 28.40 -1.75
C GLN A 118 13.56 27.28 -1.64
N GLU A 119 13.71 26.69 -0.45
CA GLU A 119 14.59 25.54 -0.22
C GLU A 119 14.13 24.32 -1.03
N GLN A 120 12.85 23.94 -0.93
CA GLN A 120 12.31 22.82 -1.70
C GLN A 120 12.47 23.02 -3.21
N LEU A 121 12.25 24.24 -3.72
CA LEU A 121 12.45 24.58 -5.12
C LEU A 121 13.92 24.43 -5.54
N ALA A 122 14.85 24.91 -4.71
CA ALA A 122 16.28 24.77 -4.96
C ALA A 122 16.70 23.30 -4.99
N THR A 123 16.24 22.50 -4.03
CA THR A 123 16.49 21.05 -3.97
C THR A 123 15.92 20.34 -5.20
N ALA A 124 14.66 20.61 -5.57
CA ALA A 124 14.04 20.02 -6.75
C ALA A 124 14.82 20.33 -8.03
N LYS A 125 15.24 21.60 -8.22
CA LYS A 125 16.07 22.02 -9.36
C LYS A 125 17.43 21.32 -9.39
N GLN A 126 18.06 21.14 -8.23
CA GLN A 126 19.33 20.43 -8.13
C GLN A 126 19.17 18.93 -8.48
N GLN A 127 18.14 18.27 -7.97
CA GLN A 127 17.85 16.86 -8.26
C GLN A 127 17.54 16.65 -9.75
N ALA A 128 16.69 17.51 -10.32
CA ALA A 128 16.37 17.50 -11.75
C ALA A 128 17.63 17.65 -12.63
N ALA A 129 18.53 18.57 -12.28
CA ALA A 129 19.79 18.74 -13.01
C ALA A 129 20.69 17.50 -12.93
N ASN A 130 20.74 16.86 -11.76
CA ASN A 130 21.54 15.65 -11.56
C ASN A 130 20.99 14.45 -12.36
N GLU A 131 19.66 14.30 -12.45
CA GLU A 131 19.01 13.27 -13.28
C GLU A 131 19.36 13.41 -14.76
N THR A 132 19.39 14.64 -15.27
CA THR A 132 19.77 14.90 -16.68
C THR A 132 21.27 14.70 -16.97
N THR A 133 22.10 14.52 -15.94
CA THR A 133 23.57 14.42 -16.07
C THR A 133 24.08 12.98 -15.91
N GLN A 134 23.19 11.99 -15.69
CA GLN A 134 23.58 10.58 -15.60
C GLN A 134 23.75 9.96 -17.02
N PRO A 135 24.94 9.39 -17.35
CA PRO A 135 25.25 8.84 -18.68
C PRO A 135 24.59 7.48 -18.97
#